data_AF-T1BBL0-F1
#
_entry.id   AF-T1BBL0-F1
#
_cell.length_a   1.000
_cell.length_b   1.000
_cell.length_c   1.000
_cell.angle_alpha   90.00
_cell.angle_beta   90.00
_cell.angle_gamma   90.00
#
_symmetry.space_group_name_H-M   'P 1'
#
loop_
_entity.id
_entity.type
_entity.pdbx_description
1 polymer ?
#
loop_
_entity_poly.entity_id
_entity_poly.type
_entity_poly.pdbx_seq_one_letter_code
_entity_poly.pdbx_strand_id
1 'polypeptide(L)' 'GGRPTLMDLMAGRIREVRVHVRQRRIPADLQRGDYENDTAFRARFQQWVNMLWLEKDALIVRMLADTAA' A
#
# COMPACT_ATOMS: atom_id res chain seq x y z
N GLY A 1 -0.38 20.68 -10.54
CA GLY A 1 -0.27 19.36 -11.18
C GLY A 1 -1.25 18.42 -10.52
N GLY A 2 -2.25 17.94 -11.27
CA GLY A 2 -3.27 17.03 -10.76
C GLY A 2 -2.82 15.56 -10.78
N ARG A 3 -3.67 14.67 -10.28
CA ARG A 3 -3.47 13.21 -10.42
C ARG A 3 -3.68 12.84 -11.89
N PRO A 4 -2.73 12.14 -12.54
CA PRO A 4 -2.87 11.72 -13.93
C PRO A 4 -4.07 10.78 -14.10
N THR A 5 -4.73 10.88 -15.25
CA THR A 5 -5.91 10.07 -15.61
C THR A 5 -5.52 8.92 -16.53
N LEU A 6 -6.44 7.96 -16.71
CA LEU A 6 -6.27 6.90 -17.72
C LEU A 6 -6.11 7.47 -19.14
N MET A 7 -6.81 8.57 -19.46
CA MET A 7 -6.66 9.27 -20.73
C MET A 7 -5.27 9.87 -20.90
N ASP A 8 -4.64 10.37 -19.83
CA ASP A 8 -3.25 10.84 -19.87
C ASP A 8 -2.28 9.69 -20.18
N LEU A 9 -2.53 8.51 -19.63
CA LEU A 9 -1.75 7.30 -19.95
C LEU A 9 -1.90 6.93 -21.42
N MET A 10 -3.13 6.78 -21.91
CA MET A 10 -3.42 6.38 -23.29
C MET A 10 -2.90 7.41 -24.32
N ALA A 11 -2.90 8.68 -23.96
CA ALA A 11 -2.36 9.76 -24.79
C ALA A 11 -0.82 9.92 -24.68
N GLY A 12 -0.12 9.04 -23.94
CA GLY A 12 1.34 9.10 -23.78
C GLY A 12 1.86 10.27 -22.94
N ARG A 13 0.99 10.94 -22.17
CA ARG A 13 1.36 12.10 -21.33
C ARG A 13 1.98 11.69 -20.00
N ILE A 14 1.90 10.41 -19.63
CA ILE A 14 2.60 9.85 -18.49
C ILE A 14 3.99 9.39 -18.95
N ARG A 15 5.03 10.08 -18.49
CA ARG A 15 6.42 9.85 -18.92
C ARG A 15 7.05 8.64 -18.23
N GLU A 16 6.60 8.30 -17.03
CA GLU A 16 7.17 7.22 -16.24
C GLU A 16 6.12 6.58 -15.33
N VAL A 17 6.16 5.26 -15.22
CA VAL A 17 5.34 4.47 -14.27
C VAL A 17 6.28 3.58 -13.48
N ARG A 18 6.34 3.79 -12.16
CA ARG A 18 7.15 2.96 -11.25
C ARG A 18 6.23 2.04 -10.46
N VAL A 19 6.50 0.74 -10.51
CA VAL A 19 5.70 -0.28 -9.82
C VAL A 19 6.59 -1.00 -8.81
N HIS A 20 6.14 -1.08 -7.57
CA HIS A 20 6.81 -1.85 -6.52
C HIS A 20 5.85 -2.88 -5.93
N VAL A 21 6.17 -4.16 -6.10
CA VAL A 21 5.35 -5.29 -5.63
C VAL A 21 6.10 -6.02 -4.53
N ARG A 22 5.43 -6.29 -3.40
CA ARG A 22 5.98 -7.06 -2.28
C ARG A 22 5.00 -8.13 -1.85
N GLN A 23 5.47 -9.37 -1.79
CA GLN A 23 4.76 -10.44 -1.10
C GLN A 23 5.04 -10.35 0.40
N ARG A 24 4.00 -10.45 1.23
CA ARG A 24 4.14 -10.50 2.70
C ARG A 24 3.39 -11.72 3.22
N ARG A 25 3.99 -12.38 4.22
CA ARG A 25 3.31 -13.44 4.95
C ARG A 25 2.33 -12.83 5.94
N ILE A 26 1.16 -13.45 6.07
CA ILE A 26 0.20 -13.09 7.12
C ILE A 26 0.77 -13.61 8.45
N PRO A 27 0.87 -12.77 9.50
CA PRO A 27 1.31 -13.18 10.83
C PRO A 27 0.52 -14.38 11.35
N ALA A 28 1.19 -15.34 12.00
CA ALA A 28 0.57 -16.61 12.40
C ALA A 28 -0.62 -16.44 13.37
N ASP A 29 -0.56 -15.41 14.21
CA ASP A 29 -1.61 -14.98 15.14
C ASP A 29 -2.84 -14.38 14.42
N LEU A 30 -2.69 -13.95 13.17
CA LEU A 30 -3.76 -13.42 12.32
C LEU A 30 -4.34 -14.46 11.34
N GLN A 31 -3.79 -15.66 11.26
CA GLN A 31 -4.22 -16.68 10.29
C GLN A 31 -5.48 -17.47 10.70
N ARG A 32 -5.82 -17.51 11.99
CA ARG A 32 -6.86 -18.41 12.53
C ARG A 32 -7.86 -17.73 13.46
N GLY A 33 -8.08 -16.42 13.33
CA GLY A 33 -9.07 -15.72 14.15
C GLY A 33 -10.35 -15.36 13.40
N ASP A 34 -11.41 -15.14 14.18
CA ASP A 34 -12.73 -14.77 13.68
C ASP A 34 -12.81 -13.24 13.51
N TYR A 35 -12.78 -12.77 12.27
CA TYR A 35 -12.85 -11.34 11.99
C TYR A 35 -14.23 -10.73 12.27
N GLU A 36 -15.29 -11.52 12.18
CA GLU A 36 -16.67 -11.05 12.30
C GLU A 36 -17.05 -10.92 13.77
N ASN A 37 -16.81 -11.98 14.55
CA ASN A 37 -17.32 -12.11 15.90
C ASN A 37 -16.29 -11.79 17.00
N ASP A 38 -14.98 -11.77 16.71
CA ASP A 38 -13.95 -11.40 17.68
C ASP A 38 -13.44 -9.97 17.46
N THR A 39 -13.95 -9.05 18.28
CA THR A 39 -13.57 -7.63 18.23
C THR A 39 -12.09 -7.40 18.60
N ALA A 40 -11.54 -8.18 19.52
CA ALA A 40 -10.13 -8.05 19.88
C ALA A 40 -9.23 -8.52 18.73
N PHE A 41 -9.61 -9.60 18.04
CA PHE A 41 -8.93 -10.05 16.83
C PHE A 41 -8.99 -9.01 15.72
N ARG A 42 -10.19 -8.47 15.44
CA ARG A 42 -10.38 -7.41 14.44
C ARG A 42 -9.50 -6.19 14.74
N ALA A 43 -9.36 -5.78 15.99
CA ALA A 43 -8.46 -4.69 16.38
C ALA A 43 -6.98 -4.99 16.06
N ARG A 44 -6.50 -6.20 16.40
CA ARG A 44 -5.12 -6.63 16.06
C ARG A 44 -4.89 -6.69 14.55
N PHE A 45 -5.86 -7.21 13.81
CA PHE A 45 -5.79 -7.27 12.35
C PHE A 45 -5.74 -5.87 11.74
N GLN A 46 -6.60 -4.95 12.18
CA GLN A 46 -6.60 -3.56 11.74
C GLN A 46 -5.27 -2.86 12.07
N GLN A 47 -4.72 -3.08 13.27
CA GLN A 47 -3.43 -2.53 13.64
C GLN A 47 -2.31 -3.02 12.71
N TRP A 48 -2.30 -4.32 12.38
CA TRP A 48 -1.34 -4.87 11.42
C TRP A 48 -1.50 -4.25 10.03
N VAL A 49 -2.72 -4.14 9.51
CA VAL A 49 -3.00 -3.49 8.22
C VAL A 49 -2.54 -2.03 8.22
N ASN A 50 -2.78 -1.29 9.30
CA ASN A 50 -2.34 0.10 9.43
C ASN A 50 -0.82 0.24 9.34
N MET A 51 -0.07 -0.67 9.96
CA MET A 51 1.39 -0.70 9.83
C MET A 51 1.84 -0.95 8.38
N LEU A 52 1.14 -1.83 7.65
CA LEU A 52 1.41 -2.03 6.22
C LEU A 52 1.19 -0.77 5.39
N TRP A 53 0.14 0.00 5.70
CA TRP A 53 -0.13 1.28 5.03
C TRP A 53 0.97 2.31 5.32
N LEU A 54 1.36 2.48 6.59
CA LEU A 54 2.42 3.40 6.98
C LEU A 54 3.74 3.09 6.28
N GLU A 55 4.12 1.81 6.22
CA GLU A 55 5.32 1.40 5.48
C GLU A 55 5.22 1.68 3.98
N LYS A 56 4.03 1.49 3.39
CA LYS A 56 3.80 1.76 1.97
C LYS A 56 3.88 3.25 1.66
N ASP A 57 3.31 4.09 2.52
CA ASP A 57 3.36 5.54 2.35
C ASP A 57 4.80 6.06 2.46
N ALA A 58 5.58 5.55 3.43
CA ALA A 58 7.00 5.87 3.54
C ALA A 58 7.79 5.43 2.29
N LEU A 59 7.47 4.28 1.72
CA LEU A 59 8.09 3.83 0.47
C LEU A 59 7.72 4.73 -0.71
N ILE A 60 6.45 5.12 -0.86
CA ILE A 60 6.00 6.03 -1.92
C ILE A 60 6.74 7.36 -1.82
N VAL A 61 6.85 7.93 -0.61
CA VAL A 61 7.58 9.19 -0.38
C VAL A 61 9.04 9.06 -0.83
N ARG A 62 9.71 7.95 -0.47
CA ARG A 62 11.10 7.70 -0.89
C ARG A 62 11.23 7.56 -2.41
N MET A 63 10.36 6.77 -3.04
CA MET A 63 10.38 6.58 -4.49
C MET A 63 10.16 7.89 -5.27
N LEU A 64 9.30 8.77 -4.76
CA LEU A 64 9.09 10.10 -5.33
C LEU A 64 10.29 11.02 -5.10
N ALA A 65 10.94 10.96 -3.93
CA ALA A 65 12.13 11.74 -3.63
C ALA A 65 13.34 11.33 -4.49
N ASP A 66 13.55 10.02 -4.68
CA ASP A 66 14.62 9.48 -5.56
C ASP A 66 14.45 9.91 -7.03
N THR A 67 13.25 10.34 -7.43
CA THR A 67 12.98 10.84 -8.79
C THR A 67 13.38 12.31 -8.97
N ALA A 68 13.53 13.06 -7.87
CA ALA A 68 13.86 14.49 -7.90
C ALA A 68 15.37 14.78 -7.85
N ALA A 69 16.21 13.75 -7.70
CA ALA A 69 17.67 13.80 -7.72
C ALA A 69 18.21 13.39 -9.09
#